data_AF-A0A7K1TBP1-F1
#
_entry.id   AF-A0A7K1TBP1-F1
#
_cell.length_a   1.000
_cell.length_b   1.000
_cell.length_c   1.000
_cell.angle_alpha   90.00
_cell.angle_beta   90.00
_cell.angle_gamma   90.00
#
_symmetry.space_group_name_H-M   'P 1'
#
loop_
_entity.id
_entity.type
_entity.pdbx_description
1 polymer ?
#
loop_
_entity_poly.entity_id
_entity_poly.type
_entity_poly.pdbx_seq_one_letter_code
_entity_poly.pdbx_strand_id
1 'polypeptide(L)'
;MALSLGAANHEGLPLRYVHLRLEPGLTAWPTTTEESESEADLLETSLRYHVNQGDTLLYLDQRQRTTHRVTTTAFRKLRSSLNTSRPFDDGLAPFINGLTFAGSQLVTDSTGHTYPVRLLATGQVQGWPGYSRYEVNTDFVGPFHELDTVFFDINQKTQQEWAFTKQGDTVRLYAVHDDTVTYKRQRGRLCYTLVRQSK
;
A
#
# COMPACT_ATOMS: atom_id res chain seq x y z
N MET A 1 -1.69 -1.47 -27.39
CA MET A 1 -1.28 -2.44 -26.35
C MET A 1 -2.44 -2.59 -25.38
N ALA A 2 -2.91 -3.81 -25.14
CA ALA A 2 -3.92 -4.10 -24.11
C ALA A 2 -3.19 -4.46 -22.83
N LEU A 3 -3.53 -3.79 -21.72
CA LEU A 3 -3.02 -4.11 -20.40
C LEU A 3 -4.16 -4.73 -19.60
N SER A 4 -3.87 -5.79 -18.87
CA SER A 4 -4.78 -6.27 -17.85
C SER A 4 -4.53 -5.48 -16.57
N LEU A 5 -5.58 -4.91 -16.01
CA LEU A 5 -5.57 -4.40 -14.64
C LEU A 5 -6.22 -5.46 -13.75
N GLY A 6 -5.41 -6.09 -12.91
CA GLY A 6 -5.91 -6.77 -11.72
C GLY A 6 -6.10 -5.72 -10.63
N ALA A 7 -7.34 -5.48 -10.21
CA ALA A 7 -7.54 -4.97 -8.85
C ALA A 7 -7.14 -6.14 -7.96
N ALA A 8 -6.00 -6.04 -7.27
CA ALA A 8 -5.51 -7.09 -6.38
C ALA A 8 -6.52 -7.27 -5.23
N ASN A 9 -7.51 -8.10 -5.47
CA ASN A 9 -8.35 -8.68 -4.45
C ASN A 9 -8.04 -10.17 -4.37
N HIS A 10 -8.05 -10.72 -3.16
CA HIS A 10 -7.90 -12.17 -2.98
C HIS A 10 -9.06 -12.98 -3.64
N GLU A 11 -10.09 -12.29 -4.13
CA GLU A 11 -11.29 -12.88 -4.75
C GLU A 11 -11.24 -12.93 -6.30
N GLY A 12 -10.17 -12.46 -6.95
CA GLY A 12 -10.03 -12.59 -8.41
C GLY A 12 -11.16 -11.93 -9.20
N LEU A 13 -11.45 -10.65 -8.93
CA LEU A 13 -12.33 -9.87 -9.79
C LEU A 13 -11.87 -10.00 -11.26
N PRO A 14 -12.80 -10.07 -12.23
CA PRO A 14 -12.44 -10.30 -13.61
C PRO A 14 -11.48 -9.21 -14.10
N LEU A 15 -10.45 -9.66 -14.81
CA LEU A 15 -9.45 -8.81 -15.43
C LEU A 15 -10.14 -7.74 -16.27
N ARG A 16 -10.01 -6.48 -15.87
CA ARG A 16 -10.50 -5.35 -16.67
C ARG A 16 -9.45 -5.06 -17.74
N TYR A 17 -9.81 -5.31 -18.99
CA TYR A 17 -8.96 -4.93 -20.12
C TYR A 17 -8.99 -3.41 -20.28
N VAL A 18 -7.82 -2.78 -20.13
CA VAL A 18 -7.67 -1.35 -20.40
C VAL A 18 -6.67 -1.15 -21.54
N HIS A 19 -7.03 -0.30 -22.48
CA HIS A 19 -6.16 0.05 -23.59
C HIS A 19 -5.17 1.13 -23.13
N LEU A 20 -3.87 0.83 -23.17
CA LEU A 20 -2.80 1.78 -22.86
C LEU A 20 -2.64 2.79 -24.01
N ARG A 21 -2.66 4.10 -23.73
CA ARG A 21 -2.54 5.16 -24.74
C ARG A 21 -1.55 6.27 -24.35
N LEU A 22 -0.91 6.86 -25.36
CA LEU A 22 -0.01 8.02 -25.27
C LEU A 22 -0.83 9.31 -25.50
N GLU A 23 -1.09 10.07 -24.44
CA GLU A 23 -1.71 11.43 -24.40
C GLU A 23 -2.99 11.74 -25.25
N PRO A 24 -3.80 12.76 -24.89
CA PRO A 24 -5.18 12.84 -25.36
C PRO A 24 -5.34 13.67 -26.65
N GLY A 25 -5.89 13.03 -27.69
CA GLY A 25 -6.73 13.75 -28.66
C GLY A 25 -8.16 13.90 -28.10
N LEU A 26 -8.79 15.05 -28.35
CA LEU A 26 -10.07 15.55 -27.78
C LEU A 26 -11.33 14.65 -27.96
N THR A 27 -11.21 13.42 -28.45
CA THR A 27 -12.35 12.54 -28.81
C THR A 27 -12.25 11.11 -28.26
N ALA A 28 -11.45 10.86 -27.21
CA ALA A 28 -11.03 9.50 -26.90
C ALA A 28 -11.70 8.82 -25.68
N TRP A 29 -12.85 8.11 -25.83
CA TRP A 29 -13.27 6.96 -24.98
C TRP A 29 -14.10 5.98 -25.85
N PRO A 30 -13.91 4.63 -25.77
CA PRO A 30 -14.34 3.82 -24.63
C PRO A 30 -13.27 2.81 -24.11
N THR A 31 -13.34 2.48 -22.82
CA THR A 31 -12.51 1.43 -22.19
C THR A 31 -13.26 0.72 -21.05
N THR A 32 -13.75 -0.47 -21.42
CA THR A 32 -13.97 -1.78 -20.75
C THR A 32 -15.24 -2.40 -21.36
N THR A 33 -15.17 -3.64 -21.85
CA THR A 33 -16.35 -4.42 -22.24
C THR A 33 -17.15 -4.82 -21.00
N GLU A 34 -18.47 -4.80 -21.15
CA GLU A 34 -19.51 -4.86 -20.11
C GLU A 34 -19.36 -6.02 -19.11
N GLU A 35 -19.71 -5.75 -17.84
CA GLU A 35 -20.19 -6.78 -16.93
C GLU A 35 -21.67 -6.48 -16.64
N SER A 36 -22.45 -7.55 -16.61
CA SER A 36 -23.90 -7.67 -16.70
C SER A 36 -24.74 -6.59 -16.01
N GLU A 37 -25.83 -6.24 -16.71
CA GLU A 37 -27.05 -5.53 -16.31
C GLU A 37 -27.43 -5.63 -14.81
N SER A 38 -26.78 -4.85 -13.96
CA SER A 38 -27.42 -4.20 -12.82
C SER A 38 -26.48 -3.13 -12.28
N GLU A 39 -27.06 -2.00 -11.88
CA GLU A 39 -26.44 -0.83 -11.22
C GLU A 39 -26.12 0.38 -12.10
N ALA A 40 -26.81 1.47 -11.77
CA ALA A 40 -26.98 2.68 -12.56
C ALA A 40 -25.81 3.69 -12.47
N ASP A 41 -24.61 3.26 -12.08
CA ASP A 41 -23.44 4.16 -11.91
C ASP A 41 -22.13 3.51 -12.41
N LEU A 42 -22.18 2.88 -13.58
CA LEU A 42 -21.00 2.29 -14.22
C LEU A 42 -19.89 3.35 -14.43
N LEU A 43 -18.66 2.99 -14.03
CA LEU A 43 -17.44 3.77 -14.21
C LEU A 43 -16.75 3.36 -15.52
N GLU A 44 -16.57 4.30 -16.45
CA GLU A 44 -15.64 4.13 -17.57
C GLU A 44 -14.22 4.34 -17.07
N THR A 45 -13.27 3.49 -17.47
CA THR A 45 -11.89 3.54 -16.94
C THR A 45 -10.89 3.60 -18.06
N SER A 46 -10.05 4.64 -18.14
CA SER A 46 -8.98 4.77 -19.14
C SER A 46 -7.60 4.78 -18.49
N LEU A 47 -6.62 4.17 -19.14
CA LEU A 47 -5.23 4.15 -18.67
C LEU A 47 -4.34 4.84 -19.68
N ARG A 48 -3.77 5.98 -19.29
CA ARG A 48 -2.85 6.78 -20.11
C ARG A 48 -1.49 6.86 -19.45
N TYR A 49 -0.45 7.10 -20.24
CA TYR A 49 0.87 7.39 -19.70
C TYR A 49 1.40 8.71 -20.26
N HIS A 50 2.23 9.37 -19.47
CA HIS A 50 2.97 10.58 -19.83
C HIS A 50 4.45 10.30 -19.60
N VAL A 51 5.29 10.66 -20.56
CA VAL A 51 6.75 10.57 -20.42
C VAL A 51 7.28 11.97 -20.25
N ASN A 52 7.80 12.28 -19.07
CA ASN A 52 8.43 13.56 -18.77
C ASN A 52 9.89 13.32 -18.38
N GLN A 53 10.84 13.86 -19.16
CA GLN A 53 12.28 13.80 -18.85
C GLN A 53 12.80 12.39 -18.48
N GLY A 54 12.28 11.34 -19.13
CA GLY A 54 12.68 9.95 -18.89
C GLY A 54 11.95 9.24 -17.76
N ASP A 55 11.09 9.92 -17.00
CA ASP A 55 10.16 9.28 -16.07
C ASP A 55 8.81 9.03 -16.79
N THR A 56 8.29 7.81 -16.65
CA THR A 56 6.95 7.45 -17.12
C THR A 56 5.96 7.53 -15.95
N LEU A 57 5.02 8.45 -16.06
CA LEU A 57 3.84 8.53 -15.20
C LEU A 57 2.70 7.79 -15.87
N LEU A 58 1.98 7.00 -15.09
CA LEU A 58 0.77 6.30 -15.53
C LEU A 58 -0.42 7.01 -14.87
N TYR A 59 -1.54 7.17 -15.56
CA TYR A 59 -2.73 7.78 -15.01
C TYR A 59 -3.91 6.88 -15.28
N LEU A 60 -4.71 6.66 -14.25
CA LEU A 60 -6.00 6.01 -14.31
C LEU A 60 -7.07 7.10 -14.27
N ASP A 61 -7.79 7.26 -15.36
CA ASP A 61 -8.93 8.16 -15.44
C ASP A 61 -10.20 7.33 -15.24
N GLN A 62 -11.01 7.69 -14.27
CA GLN A 62 -12.29 7.06 -13.95
C GLN A 62 -13.40 8.07 -14.17
N ARG A 63 -14.29 7.80 -15.13
CA ARG A 63 -15.40 8.67 -15.50
C ARG A 63 -16.72 8.05 -15.06
N GLN A 64 -17.49 8.81 -14.29
CA GLN A 64 -18.89 8.46 -14.01
C GLN A 64 -19.72 8.63 -15.28
N ARG A 65 -20.44 7.60 -15.72
CA ARG A 65 -21.27 7.69 -16.94
C ARG A 65 -22.38 8.71 -16.84
N THR A 66 -23.01 8.82 -15.67
CA THR A 66 -24.17 9.70 -15.40
C THR A 66 -23.78 11.17 -15.33
N THR A 67 -22.74 11.50 -14.57
CA THR A 67 -22.31 12.90 -14.33
C THR A 67 -21.21 13.37 -15.27
N HIS A 68 -20.57 12.44 -16.00
CA HIS A 68 -19.35 12.66 -16.77
C HIS A 68 -18.17 13.23 -15.96
N ARG A 69 -18.26 13.22 -14.63
CA ARG A 69 -17.15 13.61 -13.77
C ARG A 69 -16.00 12.64 -13.94
N VAL A 70 -14.80 13.17 -14.17
CA VAL A 70 -13.56 12.41 -14.29
C VAL A 70 -12.74 12.58 -13.02
N THR A 71 -12.32 11.46 -12.43
CA THR A 71 -11.29 11.40 -11.39
C THR A 71 -10.04 10.82 -12.01
N THR A 72 -8.91 11.52 -11.87
CA THR A 72 -7.61 11.07 -12.38
C THR A 72 -6.71 10.71 -11.22
N THR A 73 -6.24 9.46 -11.20
CA THR A 73 -5.24 8.98 -10.25
C THR A 73 -3.91 8.81 -10.97
N ALA A 74 -2.89 9.54 -10.52
CA ALA A 74 -1.53 9.41 -11.06
C ALA A 74 -0.74 8.34 -10.30
N PHE A 75 -0.04 7.49 -11.05
CA PHE A 75 0.86 6.46 -10.59
C PHE A 75 2.27 6.76 -11.10
N ARG A 76 3.25 6.55 -10.24
CA ARG A 76 4.65 6.65 -10.61
C ARG A 76 5.24 5.25 -10.74
N LYS A 77 5.94 4.98 -11.84
CA LYS A 77 6.72 3.75 -11.97
C LYS A 77 7.80 3.72 -10.88
N LEU A 78 7.76 2.70 -10.04
CA LEU A 78 8.85 2.42 -9.10
C LEU A 78 10.01 1.80 -9.87
N ARG A 79 11.21 2.35 -9.69
CA ARG A 79 12.44 1.76 -10.22
C ARG A 79 12.83 0.60 -9.31
N SER A 80 12.36 -0.60 -9.61
CA SER A 80 12.88 -1.82 -8.96
C SER A 80 14.17 -2.27 -9.66
N SER A 81 15.13 -2.83 -8.91
CA SER A 81 16.27 -3.51 -9.51
C SER A 81 15.74 -4.68 -10.33
N LEU A 82 16.05 -4.69 -11.64
CA LEU A 82 15.59 -5.61 -12.69
C LEU A 82 16.06 -7.07 -12.50
N ASN A 83 16.00 -7.61 -11.29
CA ASN A 83 16.30 -9.02 -11.06
C ASN A 83 14.98 -9.80 -11.14
N THR A 84 14.66 -10.30 -12.33
CA THR A 84 13.41 -10.99 -12.67
C THR A 84 13.20 -12.31 -11.94
N SER A 85 14.17 -12.74 -11.11
CA SER A 85 14.08 -13.95 -10.28
C SER A 85 13.47 -13.71 -8.90
N ARG A 86 13.16 -12.47 -8.54
CA ARG A 86 12.61 -12.11 -7.23
C ARG A 86 11.08 -11.94 -7.29
N PRO A 87 10.35 -12.32 -6.23
CA PRO A 87 8.92 -12.03 -6.13
C PRO A 87 8.63 -10.55 -6.36
N PHE A 88 7.45 -10.24 -6.90
CA PHE A 88 7.01 -8.85 -7.16
C PHE A 88 7.12 -7.97 -5.90
N ASP A 89 6.83 -8.55 -4.74
CA ASP A 89 6.81 -7.89 -3.43
C ASP A 89 8.18 -7.33 -3.02
N ASP A 90 9.29 -7.94 -3.49
CA ASP A 90 10.66 -7.48 -3.20
C ASP A 90 10.92 -6.05 -3.72
N GLY A 91 10.24 -5.65 -4.80
CA GLY A 91 10.36 -4.30 -5.35
C GLY A 91 9.48 -3.28 -4.62
N LEU A 92 8.37 -3.73 -4.03
CA LEU A 92 7.36 -2.87 -3.41
C LEU A 92 7.65 -2.62 -1.92
N ALA A 93 8.12 -3.63 -1.20
CA ALA A 93 8.37 -3.56 0.23
C ALA A 93 9.33 -2.41 0.62
N PRO A 94 10.48 -2.18 -0.07
CA PRO A 94 11.35 -1.06 0.26
C PRO A 94 10.70 0.31 0.07
N PHE A 95 9.79 0.42 -0.89
CA PHE A 95 9.05 1.65 -1.14
C PHE A 95 8.01 1.92 -0.04
N ILE A 96 7.20 0.91 0.31
CA ILE A 96 6.22 1.00 1.41
C ILE A 96 6.92 1.33 2.72
N ASN A 97 7.99 0.60 3.05
CA ASN A 97 8.83 0.86 4.20
C ASN A 97 9.35 2.30 4.20
N GLY A 98 9.83 2.78 3.04
CA GLY A 98 10.28 4.16 2.83
C GLY A 98 9.23 5.22 3.16
N LEU A 99 8.00 5.02 2.70
CA LEU A 99 6.89 5.94 2.92
C LEU A 99 6.42 5.95 4.37
N THR A 100 6.35 4.76 4.99
CA THR A 100 5.64 4.59 6.26
C THR A 100 6.56 4.67 7.47
N PHE A 101 7.69 3.95 7.46
CA PHE A 101 8.50 3.69 8.67
C PHE A 101 9.96 4.15 8.58
N ALA A 102 10.59 4.04 7.41
CA ALA A 102 12.02 4.19 7.27
C ALA A 102 12.51 5.58 7.71
N GLY A 103 13.71 5.61 8.28
CA GLY A 103 14.34 6.80 8.85
C GLY A 103 14.78 6.60 10.29
N SER A 104 15.35 7.66 10.86
CA SER A 104 15.63 7.74 12.29
C SER A 104 14.34 8.08 13.04
N GLN A 105 14.08 7.35 14.11
CA GLN A 105 12.86 7.40 14.91
C GLN A 105 13.25 7.52 16.38
N LEU A 106 12.51 8.32 17.14
CA LEU A 106 12.48 8.20 18.59
C LEU A 106 11.25 7.36 18.94
N VAL A 107 11.49 6.17 19.47
CA VAL A 107 10.43 5.22 19.85
C VAL A 107 10.17 5.35 21.33
N THR A 108 8.93 5.57 21.74
CA THR A 108 8.49 5.58 23.13
C THR A 108 7.59 4.38 23.38
N ASP A 109 7.92 3.53 24.35
CA ASP A 109 7.06 2.41 24.73
C ASP A 109 5.92 2.83 25.67
N SER A 110 5.01 1.91 25.95
CA SER A 110 3.85 2.17 26.82
C SER A 110 4.23 2.47 28.28
N THR A 111 5.48 2.24 28.69
CA THR A 111 6.00 2.58 30.03
C THR A 111 6.70 3.95 30.04
N GLY A 112 6.83 4.60 28.89
CA GLY A 112 7.48 5.90 28.73
C GLY A 112 8.98 5.83 28.44
N HIS A 113 9.59 4.63 28.33
CA HIS A 113 10.99 4.53 27.95
C HIS A 113 11.18 4.83 26.47
N THR A 114 12.28 5.51 26.16
CA THR A 114 12.59 5.95 24.80
C THR A 114 13.81 5.24 24.22
N TYR A 115 13.73 4.87 22.95
CA TYR A 115 14.80 4.22 22.19
C TYR A 115 15.08 5.02 20.91
N PRO A 116 16.34 5.42 20.65
CA PRO A 116 16.73 5.90 19.33
C PRO A 116 16.82 4.71 18.38
N VAL A 117 15.96 4.67 17.37
CA VAL A 117 15.84 3.55 16.43
C VAL A 117 16.06 4.04 15.02
N ARG A 118 16.72 3.23 14.19
CA ARG A 118 16.78 3.44 12.75
C ARG A 118 16.11 2.29 12.03
N LEU A 119 15.06 2.62 11.26
CA LEU A 119 14.36 1.68 10.40
C LEU A 119 14.86 1.89 8.96
N LEU A 120 15.41 0.84 8.37
CA LEU A 120 15.92 0.88 6.99
C LEU A 120 14.80 0.49 6.02
N ALA A 121 14.80 1.08 4.82
CA ALA A 121 13.83 0.71 3.77
C ALA A 121 13.89 -0.79 3.43
N THR A 122 15.05 -1.42 3.59
CA THR A 122 15.26 -2.87 3.40
C THR A 122 14.55 -3.75 4.43
N GLY A 123 13.84 -3.18 5.39
CA GLY A 123 13.17 -3.91 6.48
C GLY A 123 14.08 -4.23 7.66
N GLN A 124 15.31 -3.70 7.73
CA GLN A 124 16.20 -3.89 8.87
C GLN A 124 15.92 -2.87 9.99
N VAL A 125 16.05 -3.31 11.25
CA VAL A 125 15.89 -2.51 12.47
C VAL A 125 17.25 -2.35 13.16
N GLN A 126 17.56 -1.15 13.63
CA GLN A 126 18.77 -0.86 14.41
C GLN A 126 18.41 -0.05 15.65
N GLY A 127 18.99 -0.39 16.80
CA GLY A 127 18.81 0.38 18.04
C GLY A 127 17.51 0.10 18.82
N TRP A 128 16.66 -0.82 18.35
CA TRP A 128 15.48 -1.27 19.08
C TRP A 128 15.75 -2.64 19.73
N PRO A 129 15.85 -2.73 21.06
CA PRO A 129 16.05 -4.01 21.73
C PRO A 129 14.94 -5.01 21.39
N GLY A 130 15.33 -6.24 21.01
CA GLY A 130 14.40 -7.33 20.74
C GLY A 130 13.86 -7.42 19.32
N TYR A 131 14.22 -6.48 18.43
CA TYR A 131 13.79 -6.49 17.03
C TYR A 131 14.95 -6.33 16.06
N SER A 132 14.99 -7.16 15.02
CA SER A 132 16.04 -7.13 13.99
C SER A 132 15.52 -6.76 12.60
N ARG A 133 14.27 -7.11 12.31
CA ARG A 133 13.61 -6.87 11.03
C ARG A 133 12.17 -6.45 11.20
N TYR A 134 11.63 -5.76 10.21
CA TYR A 134 10.22 -5.42 10.12
C TYR A 134 9.70 -5.56 8.68
N GLU A 135 8.41 -5.85 8.57
CA GLU A 135 7.68 -5.99 7.31
C GLU A 135 6.30 -5.37 7.45
N VAL A 136 5.98 -4.42 6.57
CA VAL A 136 4.69 -3.74 6.57
C VAL A 136 3.70 -4.58 5.75
N ASN A 137 2.57 -4.89 6.36
CA ASN A 137 1.46 -5.57 5.73
C ASN A 137 0.27 -4.61 5.63
N THR A 138 -0.02 -4.17 4.41
CA THR A 138 -1.22 -3.40 4.08
C THR A 138 -2.10 -4.33 3.25
N ASP A 139 -3.04 -5.00 3.91
CA ASP A 139 -4.01 -5.83 3.20
C ASP A 139 -5.12 -4.93 2.65
N PHE A 140 -5.25 -4.87 1.33
CA PHE A 140 -6.28 -4.08 0.69
C PHE A 140 -7.60 -4.85 0.57
N VAL A 141 -7.57 -6.19 0.52
CA VAL A 141 -8.77 -7.03 0.36
C VAL A 141 -8.49 -8.49 0.82
N GLY A 142 -8.84 -8.81 2.06
CA GLY A 142 -8.72 -10.14 2.67
C GLY A 142 -9.51 -10.23 3.98
N PRO A 143 -9.69 -11.43 4.59
CA PRO A 143 -10.20 -11.52 5.95
C PRO A 143 -9.26 -10.75 6.89
N PHE A 144 -9.82 -9.92 7.77
CA PHE A 144 -9.06 -9.03 8.68
C PHE A 144 -8.38 -7.80 8.04
N HIS A 145 -8.90 -7.30 6.91
CA HIS A 145 -8.43 -6.10 6.22
C HIS A 145 -8.71 -4.78 6.95
N GLU A 146 -9.30 -4.80 8.15
CA GLU A 146 -9.70 -3.56 8.83
C GLU A 146 -8.50 -2.73 9.32
N LEU A 147 -7.30 -3.33 9.39
CA LEU A 147 -6.09 -2.75 9.97
C LEU A 147 -4.87 -3.00 9.09
N ASP A 148 -4.11 -1.94 8.82
CA ASP A 148 -2.73 -2.08 8.39
C ASP A 148 -1.87 -2.56 9.57
N THR A 149 -1.01 -3.55 9.34
CA THR A 149 -0.15 -4.11 10.37
C THR A 149 1.33 -4.10 9.98
N VAL A 150 2.20 -4.18 10.98
CA VAL A 150 3.63 -4.35 10.82
C VAL A 150 4.06 -5.56 11.63
N PHE A 151 4.74 -6.49 10.97
CA PHE A 151 5.37 -7.62 11.61
C PHE A 151 6.82 -7.26 11.94
N PHE A 152 7.24 -7.53 13.17
CA PHE A 152 8.65 -7.53 13.53
C PHE A 152 9.13 -8.98 13.64
N ASP A 153 10.31 -9.25 13.08
CA ASP A 153 10.93 -10.58 13.04
C ASP A 153 9.98 -11.69 12.58
N ILE A 154 9.30 -11.48 11.44
CA ILE A 154 8.41 -12.46 10.82
C ILE A 154 9.12 -13.81 10.62
N ASN A 155 8.39 -14.91 10.85
CA ASN A 155 8.88 -16.29 10.84
C ASN A 155 9.92 -16.62 11.92
N GLN A 156 10.11 -15.76 12.93
CA GLN A 156 10.92 -16.05 14.11
C GLN A 156 10.04 -16.32 15.33
N LYS A 157 10.60 -16.99 16.35
CA LYS A 157 9.92 -17.17 17.65
C LYS A 157 9.62 -15.84 18.35
N THR A 158 10.37 -14.79 18.01
CA THR A 158 10.19 -13.43 18.53
C THR A 158 9.23 -12.60 17.70
N GLN A 159 8.54 -13.20 16.73
CA GLN A 159 7.60 -12.48 15.87
C GLN A 159 6.59 -11.71 16.71
N GLN A 160 6.38 -10.45 16.36
CA GLN A 160 5.33 -9.61 16.92
C GLN A 160 4.58 -8.92 15.79
N GLU A 161 3.26 -8.86 15.89
CA GLU A 161 2.40 -8.10 14.98
C GLU A 161 1.82 -6.90 15.71
N TRP A 162 1.88 -5.74 15.08
CA TRP A 162 1.24 -4.52 15.57
C TRP A 162 0.37 -3.90 14.49
N ALA A 163 -0.86 -3.54 14.84
CA ALA A 163 -1.64 -2.62 14.01
C ALA A 163 -1.03 -1.22 14.10
N PHE A 164 -1.05 -0.47 13.01
CA PHE A 164 -0.47 0.88 13.03
C PHE A 164 -1.40 1.95 12.46
N THR A 165 -1.14 3.19 12.89
CA THR A 165 -1.67 4.40 12.24
C THR A 165 -0.55 5.38 12.02
N LYS A 166 -0.61 6.15 10.93
CA LYS A 166 0.37 7.18 10.61
C LYS A 166 -0.32 8.53 10.47
N GLN A 167 0.20 9.53 11.18
CA GLN A 167 -0.22 10.92 11.07
C GLN A 167 1.01 11.82 11.03
N GLY A 168 1.29 12.42 9.87
CA GLY A 168 2.52 13.17 9.65
C GLY A 168 3.75 12.30 9.90
N ASP A 169 4.59 12.74 10.84
CA ASP A 169 5.84 12.10 11.26
C ASP A 169 5.68 11.12 12.42
N THR A 170 4.45 10.94 12.91
CA THR A 170 4.14 10.04 14.03
C THR A 170 3.49 8.76 13.53
N VAL A 171 4.07 7.62 13.94
CA VAL A 171 3.45 6.30 13.80
C VAL A 171 3.12 5.76 15.19
N ARG A 172 1.91 5.24 15.35
CA ARG A 172 1.45 4.60 16.59
C ARG A 172 1.22 3.12 16.35
N LEU A 173 1.79 2.27 17.20
CA LEU A 173 1.67 0.82 17.15
C LEU A 173 0.76 0.33 18.27
N TYR A 174 -0.24 -0.45 17.91
CA TYR A 174 -1.27 -0.98 18.80
C TYR A 174 -1.20 -2.50 18.81
N ALA A 175 -1.50 -3.10 19.97
CA ALA A 175 -1.76 -4.52 20.04
C ALA A 175 -2.89 -4.91 19.06
N VAL A 176 -2.77 -6.07 18.44
CA VAL A 176 -3.82 -6.66 17.62
C VAL A 176 -4.65 -7.59 18.48
N HIS A 177 -5.97 -7.51 18.34
CA HIS A 177 -6.90 -8.44 18.94
C HIS A 177 -7.77 -9.06 17.84
N ASP A 178 -7.75 -10.38 17.74
CA ASP A 178 -8.63 -11.13 16.84
C ASP A 178 -9.92 -11.48 17.57
N ASP A 179 -11.04 -11.01 17.05
CA ASP A 179 -12.36 -11.51 17.43
C ASP A 179 -12.69 -12.70 16.54
N THR A 180 -12.57 -13.90 17.11
CA THR A 180 -12.82 -15.17 16.42
C THR A 180 -14.31 -15.47 16.22
N VAL A 181 -15.20 -14.72 16.86
CA VAL A 181 -16.66 -14.84 16.69
C VAL A 181 -17.12 -14.02 15.49
N THR A 182 -16.64 -12.78 15.39
CA THR A 182 -17.01 -11.90 14.27
C THR A 182 -16.04 -11.96 13.09
N TYR A 183 -14.93 -12.70 13.23
CA TYR A 183 -13.82 -12.75 12.26
C TYR A 183 -13.31 -11.35 11.89
N LYS A 184 -13.16 -10.49 12.91
CA LYS A 184 -12.68 -9.11 12.75
C LYS A 184 -11.41 -8.87 13.56
N ARG A 185 -10.54 -8.01 13.03
CA ARG A 185 -9.37 -7.51 13.75
C ARG A 185 -9.67 -6.17 14.38
N GLN A 186 -9.22 -5.99 15.61
CA GLN A 186 -9.42 -4.77 16.36
C GLN A 186 -8.10 -4.24 16.90
N ARG A 187 -7.96 -2.91 16.90
CA ARG A 187 -6.88 -2.20 17.59
C ARG A 187 -7.12 -2.29 19.10
N GLY A 188 -6.17 -2.91 19.79
CA GLY A 188 -6.09 -2.90 21.24
C GLY A 188 -5.37 -1.67 21.79
N ARG A 189 -4.68 -1.85 22.92
CA ARG A 189 -3.93 -0.77 23.58
C ARG A 189 -2.75 -0.29 22.73
N LEU A 190 -2.40 1.00 22.90
CA LEU A 190 -1.17 1.58 22.36
C LEU A 190 0.04 0.95 23.05
N CYS A 191 0.98 0.42 22.26
CA CYS A 191 2.21 -0.20 22.73
C CYS A 191 3.44 0.68 22.48
N TYR A 192 3.50 1.34 21.31
CA TYR A 192 4.62 2.20 20.94
C TYR A 192 4.17 3.44 20.19
N THR A 193 4.90 4.54 20.39
CA THR A 193 4.83 5.75 19.57
C THR A 193 6.20 6.00 18.94
N LEU A 194 6.25 6.04 17.62
CA LEU A 194 7.46 6.32 16.85
C LEU A 194 7.32 7.74 16.29
N VAL A 195 8.29 8.60 16.56
CA VAL A 195 8.34 9.96 16.03
C VAL A 195 9.58 10.11 15.16
N ARG A 196 9.38 10.36 13.86
CA ARG A 196 10.48 10.54 12.91
C ARG A 196 11.30 11.76 13.33
N GLN A 197 12.58 11.54 13.55
CA GLN A 197 13.53 12.61 13.79
C GLN A 197 13.88 13.19 12.41
N SER A 198 13.84 14.52 12.29
CA SER A 198 14.03 15.27 11.05
C SER A 198 15.19 14.74 10.20
N LYS A 199 15.02 14.77 8.87
CA LYS A 199 16.06 14.42 7.89
C LYS A 199 17.26 15.34 7.97
#